data_AF-A0A956BII9-F1
#
_entry.id   AF-A0A956BII9-F1
#
_cell.length_a   1.000
_cell.length_b   1.000
_cell.length_c   1.000
_cell.angle_alpha   90.00
_cell.angle_beta   90.00
_cell.angle_gamma   90.00
#
_symmetry.space_group_name_H-M   'P 1'
#
loop_
_entity.id
_entity.type
_entity.pdbx_description
1 polymer ?
#
loop_
_entity_poly.entity_id
_entity_poly.type
_entity_poly.pdbx_seq_one_letter_code
_entity_poly.pdbx_strand_id
1 'polypeptide(L)'
;KFARLAREGEAVALFGYVGQRCARHGYVHPDYKPCNISTAHPATNGYPTATVHPVGRLRPPDLIIQDELHLITGALGTSVGLFEVAVETLASWEQPDGTPVRPLIVASTATVRNAQEQIRGLYGRRVEMFPPQVLDVADTYFSREIPVTSTTPGRRYIGVSAQGVRLAAAEIRVAEVLLS
;
A
#
# COMPACT_ATOMS: atom_id res chain seq x y z
N LYS A 1 -2.95 -7.16 -13.86
CA LYS A 1 -1.56 -6.88 -13.43
C LYS A 1 -1.10 -7.79 -12.27
N PHE A 2 -1.90 -8.04 -11.22
CA PHE A 2 -1.49 -8.89 -10.08
C PHE A 2 -1.33 -10.39 -10.35
N ALA A 3 -1.96 -10.96 -11.38
CA ALA A 3 -1.67 -12.33 -11.85
C ALA A 3 -0.19 -12.53 -12.25
N ARG A 4 0.54 -11.43 -12.50
CA ARG A 4 1.98 -11.43 -12.75
C ARG A 4 2.78 -11.79 -11.49
N LEU A 5 2.31 -11.42 -10.28
CA LEU A 5 2.96 -11.78 -9.02
C LEU A 5 3.10 -13.30 -8.84
N ALA A 6 2.20 -14.08 -9.42
CA ALA A 6 2.25 -15.54 -9.34
C ALA A 6 2.93 -16.20 -10.56
N ARG A 7 3.21 -15.45 -11.64
CA ARG A 7 3.62 -16.02 -12.95
C ARG A 7 4.83 -15.38 -13.59
N GLU A 8 5.32 -14.25 -13.08
CA GLU A 8 6.47 -13.56 -13.63
C GLU A 8 7.63 -13.59 -12.65
N GLY A 9 8.76 -14.15 -13.10
CA GLY A 9 9.97 -14.30 -12.31
C GLY A 9 10.46 -12.99 -11.66
N GLU A 10 10.27 -11.87 -12.35
CA GLU A 10 10.64 -10.53 -11.86
C GLU A 10 9.79 -10.09 -10.66
N ALA A 11 8.51 -10.46 -10.65
CA ALA A 11 7.57 -10.06 -9.61
C ALA A 11 7.72 -10.92 -8.34
N VAL A 12 8.02 -12.22 -8.49
CA VAL A 12 8.29 -13.12 -7.35
C VAL A 12 9.65 -12.86 -6.72
N ALA A 13 10.63 -12.36 -7.49
CA ALA A 13 11.95 -11.99 -6.98
C ALA A 13 11.88 -10.91 -5.90
N LEU A 14 10.89 -10.01 -5.96
CA LEU A 14 10.60 -9.02 -4.92
C LEU A 14 10.35 -9.67 -3.55
N PHE A 15 9.71 -10.84 -3.55
CA PHE A 15 9.42 -11.64 -2.35
C PHE A 15 10.52 -12.65 -2.03
N GLY A 16 11.70 -12.43 -2.61
CA GLY A 16 12.89 -13.23 -2.41
C GLY A 16 12.91 -14.56 -3.14
N TYR A 17 11.87 -14.91 -3.93
CA TYR A 17 11.88 -16.12 -4.75
C TYR A 17 12.85 -15.93 -5.93
N VAL A 18 14.10 -16.31 -5.69
CA VAL A 18 15.19 -16.32 -6.65
C VAL A 18 15.89 -17.68 -6.55
N GLY A 19 16.57 -18.09 -7.61
CA GLY A 19 17.30 -19.37 -7.61
C GLY A 19 18.80 -19.20 -7.85
N GLN A 20 19.21 -18.06 -8.41
CA GLN A 20 20.59 -17.83 -8.83
C GLN A 20 20.99 -16.37 -8.62
N ARG A 21 22.29 -16.15 -8.39
CA ARG A 21 22.91 -14.83 -8.43
C ARG A 21 23.87 -14.78 -9.61
N CYS A 22 23.56 -13.92 -10.56
CA CYS A 22 24.38 -13.59 -11.71
C CYS A 22 25.20 -12.33 -11.41
N ALA A 23 26.51 -12.36 -11.66
CA ALA A 23 27.37 -11.19 -11.46
C ALA A 23 26.99 -10.00 -12.37
N ARG A 24 26.26 -10.24 -13.47
CA ARG A 24 25.79 -9.20 -14.41
C ARG A 24 24.36 -8.72 -14.12
N HIS A 25 23.44 -9.64 -13.82
CA HIS A 25 22.01 -9.34 -13.69
C HIS A 25 21.50 -9.30 -12.24
N GLY A 26 22.36 -9.57 -11.26
CA GLY A 26 21.97 -9.63 -9.85
C GLY A 26 21.25 -10.93 -9.50
N TYR A 27 20.28 -10.83 -8.59
CA TYR A 27 19.45 -11.97 -8.20
C TYR A 27 18.37 -12.24 -9.23
N VAL A 28 18.30 -13.46 -9.74
CA VAL A 28 17.40 -13.83 -10.83
C VAL A 28 16.55 -15.04 -10.44
N HIS A 29 15.27 -14.97 -10.80
CA HIS A 29 14.38 -16.12 -10.79
C HIS A 29 14.77 -17.08 -11.94
N PRO A 30 14.62 -18.41 -11.80
CA PRO A 30 14.92 -19.37 -12.86
C PRO A 30 14.23 -19.07 -14.21
N ASP A 31 13.03 -18.50 -14.17
CA ASP A 31 12.26 -18.14 -15.37
C ASP A 31 12.64 -16.77 -15.98
N TYR A 32 13.67 -16.09 -15.46
CA TYR A 32 14.10 -14.80 -15.95
C TYR A 32 14.81 -14.93 -17.31
N LYS A 33 14.02 -14.74 -18.39
CA LYS A 33 14.46 -14.94 -19.78
C LYS A 33 15.77 -14.24 -20.18
N PRO A 34 16.06 -12.99 -19.74
CA PRO A 34 17.33 -12.33 -20.08
C PRO A 34 18.58 -13.00 -19.49
N CYS A 35 18.42 -13.87 -18.49
CA CYS A 35 19.51 -14.63 -17.87
C CYS A 35 19.21 -16.14 -17.96
N ASN A 36 19.33 -16.72 -19.16
CA ASN A 36 19.02 -18.13 -19.43
C ASN A 36 20.24 -19.08 -19.38
N ILE A 37 21.35 -18.66 -18.75
CA ILE A 37 22.62 -19.40 -18.77
C ILE A 37 22.88 -20.02 -17.40
N SER A 38 23.24 -21.30 -17.36
CA SER A 38 23.41 -22.08 -16.12
C SER A 38 24.79 -21.97 -15.46
N THR A 39 25.81 -21.47 -16.17
CA THR A 39 27.20 -21.45 -15.69
C THR A 39 27.82 -20.05 -15.73
N ALA A 40 27.99 -19.44 -16.91
CA ALA A 40 28.53 -18.09 -17.03
C ALA A 40 28.14 -17.40 -18.33
N HIS A 41 27.93 -16.08 -18.28
CA HIS A 41 27.87 -15.26 -19.48
C HIS A 41 29.28 -15.07 -20.05
N PRO A 42 29.47 -15.27 -21.36
CA PRO A 42 30.73 -14.89 -22.01
C PRO A 42 30.91 -13.37 -22.02
N ALA A 43 32.15 -12.93 -22.26
CA ALA A 43 32.43 -11.52 -22.53
C ALA A 43 31.78 -11.10 -23.86
N THR A 44 31.03 -10.00 -23.87
CA THR A 44 30.28 -9.53 -25.05
C THR A 44 29.94 -8.05 -24.90
N ASN A 45 29.97 -7.28 -25.99
CA ASN A 45 29.57 -5.86 -26.02
C ASN A 45 30.19 -5.00 -24.91
N GLY A 46 31.49 -5.20 -24.61
CA GLY A 46 32.22 -4.47 -23.58
C GLY A 46 31.98 -4.96 -22.13
N TYR A 47 31.10 -5.95 -21.91
CA TYR A 47 30.92 -6.58 -20.61
C TYR A 47 31.89 -7.75 -20.42
N PRO A 48 32.57 -7.85 -19.27
CA PRO A 48 33.41 -9.01 -18.95
C PRO A 48 32.57 -10.28 -18.72
N THR A 49 33.24 -11.42 -18.67
CA THR A 49 32.64 -12.70 -18.26
C THR A 49 31.95 -12.54 -16.90
N ALA A 50 30.75 -13.09 -16.75
CA ALA A 50 29.98 -13.03 -15.51
C ALA A 50 29.54 -14.43 -15.08
N THR A 51 29.95 -14.84 -13.88
CA THR A 51 29.59 -16.14 -13.30
C THR A 51 28.18 -16.14 -12.73
N VAL A 52 27.54 -17.30 -12.78
CA VAL A 52 26.23 -17.55 -12.16
C VAL A 52 26.41 -18.64 -11.12
N HIS A 53 25.86 -18.45 -9.93
CA HIS A 53 25.86 -19.46 -8.87
C HIS A 53 24.47 -19.58 -8.23
N PRO A 54 24.08 -20.79 -7.78
CA PRO A 54 22.81 -20.99 -7.11
C PRO A 54 22.78 -20.24 -5.78
N VAL A 55 21.61 -19.72 -5.43
CA VAL A 55 21.34 -19.11 -4.12
C VAL A 55 19.97 -19.56 -3.62
N GLY A 56 19.79 -19.56 -2.30
CA GLY A 56 18.49 -19.77 -1.69
C GLY A 56 17.58 -18.55 -1.83
N ARG A 57 16.32 -18.71 -1.39
CA ARG A 57 15.34 -17.62 -1.28
C ARG A 57 15.93 -16.49 -0.44
N LEU A 58 15.83 -15.25 -0.92
CA LEU A 58 16.19 -14.08 -0.14
C LEU A 58 15.12 -13.76 0.90
N ARG A 59 15.51 -12.98 1.90
CA ARG A 59 14.55 -12.46 2.88
C ARG A 59 13.50 -11.59 2.16
N PRO A 60 12.21 -11.89 2.28
CA PRO A 60 11.16 -11.07 1.69
C PRO A 60 11.02 -9.73 2.45
N PRO A 61 10.21 -8.78 1.93
CA PRO A 61 9.90 -7.54 2.64
C PRO A 61 9.25 -7.81 4.01
N ASP A 62 9.80 -7.25 5.07
CA ASP A 62 9.26 -7.40 6.44
C ASP A 62 8.32 -6.26 6.87
N LEU A 63 8.15 -5.21 6.05
CA LEU A 63 7.30 -4.06 6.32
C LEU A 63 6.44 -3.70 5.10
N ILE A 64 5.13 -3.56 5.32
CA ILE A 64 4.16 -3.09 4.35
C ILE A 64 3.54 -1.81 4.90
N ILE A 65 3.54 -0.74 4.10
CA ILE A 65 2.89 0.53 4.42
C ILE A 65 1.69 0.69 3.50
N GLN A 66 0.49 0.76 4.08
CA GLN A 66 -0.77 0.92 3.34
C GLN A 66 -1.36 2.30 3.59
N ASP A 67 -1.42 3.12 2.56
CA ASP A 67 -2.10 4.41 2.64
C ASP A 67 -3.61 4.23 2.40
N GLU A 68 -4.43 5.06 3.03
CA GLU A 68 -5.87 5.16 2.80
C GLU A 68 -6.64 3.84 2.88
N LEU A 69 -6.41 3.08 3.96
CA LEU A 69 -7.09 1.79 4.20
C LEU A 69 -8.62 1.90 4.16
N HIS A 70 -9.18 3.07 4.48
CA HIS A 70 -10.62 3.34 4.41
C HIS A 70 -11.22 3.23 3.00
N LEU A 71 -10.39 3.36 1.95
CA LEU A 71 -10.81 3.15 0.55
C LEU A 71 -11.03 1.67 0.22
N ILE A 72 -10.48 0.77 1.03
CA ILE A 72 -10.64 -0.68 0.89
C ILE A 72 -11.85 -1.12 1.70
N THR A 73 -13.04 -0.66 1.30
CA THR A 73 -14.34 -0.98 1.94
C THR A 73 -15.39 -1.47 0.93
N GLY A 74 -16.47 -2.09 1.41
CA GLY A 74 -17.60 -2.54 0.58
C GLY A 74 -17.25 -3.70 -0.37
N ALA A 75 -17.82 -3.71 -1.58
CA ALA A 75 -17.62 -4.76 -2.59
C ALA A 75 -16.16 -4.90 -3.07
N LEU A 76 -15.37 -3.83 -2.96
CA LEU A 76 -13.93 -3.85 -3.23
C LEU A 76 -13.16 -4.59 -2.14
N GLY A 77 -13.61 -4.53 -0.88
CA GLY A 77 -12.93 -5.12 0.27
C GLY A 77 -12.72 -6.62 0.18
N THR A 78 -13.71 -7.40 -0.28
CA THR A 78 -13.58 -8.87 -0.39
C THR A 78 -12.58 -9.28 -1.47
N SER A 79 -12.58 -8.59 -2.62
CA SER A 79 -11.63 -8.88 -3.70
C SER A 79 -10.22 -8.46 -3.33
N VAL A 80 -10.09 -7.28 -2.69
CA VAL A 80 -8.79 -6.77 -2.22
C VAL A 80 -8.23 -7.63 -1.10
N GLY A 81 -9.05 -8.10 -0.15
CA GLY A 81 -8.62 -8.99 0.93
C GLY A 81 -7.92 -10.26 0.44
N LEU A 82 -8.39 -10.86 -0.67
CA LEU A 82 -7.70 -12.00 -1.28
C LEU A 82 -6.28 -11.64 -1.74
N PHE A 83 -6.09 -10.44 -2.30
CA PHE A 83 -4.78 -9.97 -2.73
C PHE A 83 -3.88 -9.63 -1.56
N GLU A 84 -4.40 -8.99 -0.52
CA GLU A 84 -3.66 -8.70 0.71
C GLU A 84 -3.12 -9.99 1.35
N VAL A 85 -3.95 -11.04 1.43
CA VAL A 85 -3.53 -12.37 1.93
C VAL A 85 -2.44 -12.98 1.04
N ALA A 86 -2.54 -12.86 -0.28
CA ALA A 86 -1.51 -13.37 -1.18
C ALA A 86 -0.17 -12.64 -1.01
N VAL A 87 -0.21 -11.30 -0.90
CA VAL A 87 0.98 -10.48 -0.66
C VAL A 87 1.60 -10.79 0.69
N GLU A 88 0.81 -10.90 1.76
CA GLU A 88 1.28 -11.30 3.09
C GLU A 88 1.94 -12.68 3.06
N THR A 89 1.34 -13.64 2.36
CA THR A 89 1.87 -15.01 2.24
C THR A 89 3.21 -15.02 1.52
N LEU A 90 3.31 -14.31 0.39
CA LEU A 90 4.57 -14.17 -0.35
C LEU A 90 5.62 -13.41 0.46
N ALA A 91 5.21 -12.48 1.32
CA ALA A 91 6.10 -11.77 2.23
C ALA A 91 6.47 -12.56 3.49
N SER A 92 5.83 -13.70 3.74
CA SER A 92 6.10 -14.53 4.92
C SER A 92 7.26 -15.50 4.67
N TRP A 93 7.99 -15.82 5.73
CA TRP A 93 9.13 -16.75 5.71
C TRP A 93 9.27 -17.44 7.06
N GLU A 94 10.11 -18.47 7.15
CA GLU A 94 10.36 -19.21 8.38
C GLU A 94 11.78 -18.97 8.89
N GLN A 95 11.91 -18.73 10.18
CA GLN A 95 13.21 -18.72 10.84
C GLN A 95 13.88 -20.10 10.77
N PRO A 96 15.21 -20.20 11.02
CA PRO A 96 15.90 -21.48 11.02
C PRO A 96 15.32 -22.53 11.99
N ASP A 97 14.59 -22.10 13.01
CA ASP A 97 13.91 -22.96 13.99
C ASP A 97 12.48 -23.36 13.58
N GLY A 98 12.01 -22.93 12.40
CA GLY A 98 10.67 -23.18 11.89
C GLY A 98 9.61 -22.16 12.32
N THR A 99 9.98 -21.12 13.07
CA THR A 99 9.02 -20.10 13.51
C THR A 99 8.58 -19.24 12.32
N PRO A 100 7.26 -19.13 12.04
CA PRO A 100 6.77 -18.30 10.94
C PRO A 100 6.90 -16.81 11.26
N VAL A 101 7.45 -16.06 10.31
CA VAL A 101 7.58 -14.61 10.34
C VAL A 101 6.68 -14.04 9.25
N ARG A 102 5.82 -13.11 9.65
CA ARG A 102 4.93 -12.37 8.76
C ARG A 102 5.35 -10.90 8.73
N PRO A 103 5.06 -10.15 7.65
CA PRO A 103 5.39 -8.73 7.61
C PRO A 103 4.64 -7.94 8.69
N LEU A 104 5.25 -6.86 9.15
CA LEU A 104 4.59 -5.79 9.88
C LEU A 104 3.79 -4.95 8.89
N ILE A 105 2.54 -4.64 9.22
CA ILE A 105 1.67 -3.82 8.38
C ILE A 105 1.37 -2.53 9.14
N VAL A 106 1.73 -1.39 8.57
CA VAL A 106 1.42 -0.06 9.08
C VAL A 106 0.46 0.60 8.09
N ALA A 107 -0.73 0.96 8.54
CA ALA A 107 -1.75 1.52 7.66
C ALA A 107 -2.19 2.91 8.14
N SER A 108 -2.38 3.84 7.20
CA SER A 108 -3.09 5.09 7.43
C SER A 108 -4.57 4.89 7.08
N THR A 109 -5.46 5.60 7.78
CA THR A 109 -6.89 5.50 7.50
C THR A 109 -7.63 6.74 8.00
N ALA A 110 -8.66 7.18 7.27
CA ALA A 110 -9.55 8.24 7.72
C ALA A 110 -10.55 7.65 8.73
N THR A 111 -10.55 8.20 9.95
CA THR A 111 -11.39 7.85 11.12
C THR A 111 -12.49 6.82 10.84
N VAL A 112 -12.16 5.52 10.91
CA VAL A 112 -13.12 4.46 10.63
C VAL A 112 -13.82 4.05 11.92
N ARG A 113 -15.15 4.21 11.98
CA ARG A 113 -15.95 3.43 12.92
C ARG A 113 -15.75 1.95 12.53
N ASN A 114 -15.36 1.11 13.48
CA ASN A 114 -15.10 -0.33 13.32
C ASN A 114 -13.81 -0.73 12.57
N ALA A 115 -12.73 0.07 12.67
CA ALA A 115 -11.41 -0.28 12.09
C ALA A 115 -10.91 -1.70 12.48
N GLN A 116 -11.21 -2.15 13.71
CA GLN A 116 -10.85 -3.50 14.17
C GLN A 116 -11.50 -4.61 13.33
N GLU A 117 -12.79 -4.47 13.00
CA GLU A 117 -13.52 -5.46 12.22
C GLU A 117 -13.05 -5.46 10.77
N GLN A 118 -12.82 -4.28 10.19
CA GLN A 118 -12.28 -4.14 8.84
C GLN A 118 -10.89 -4.80 8.72
N ILE A 119 -9.97 -4.52 9.64
CA ILE A 119 -8.62 -5.10 9.62
C ILE A 119 -8.66 -6.60 9.85
N ARG A 120 -9.54 -7.08 10.73
CA ARG A 120 -9.76 -8.51 10.92
C ARG A 120 -10.28 -9.16 9.64
N GLY A 121 -11.17 -8.50 8.90
CA GLY A 121 -11.70 -8.99 7.62
C GLY A 121 -10.68 -8.99 6.48
N LEU A 122 -9.81 -7.98 6.41
CA LEU A 122 -8.80 -7.85 5.34
C LEU A 122 -7.56 -8.70 5.58
N TYR A 123 -7.05 -8.71 6.83
CA TYR A 123 -5.75 -9.26 7.16
C TYR A 123 -5.82 -10.43 8.15
N GLY A 124 -6.97 -10.73 8.74
CA GLY A 124 -7.07 -11.73 9.82
C GLY A 124 -6.26 -11.36 11.07
N ARG A 125 -5.96 -10.08 11.26
CA ARG A 125 -5.05 -9.58 12.32
C ARG A 125 -5.79 -8.74 13.36
N ARG A 126 -5.17 -8.63 14.54
CA ARG A 126 -5.50 -7.61 15.53
C ARG A 126 -4.78 -6.31 15.14
N VAL A 127 -5.41 -5.17 15.44
CA VAL A 127 -4.85 -3.84 15.18
C VAL A 127 -4.58 -3.13 16.50
N GLU A 128 -3.48 -2.39 16.54
CA GLU A 128 -3.24 -1.32 17.51
C GLU A 128 -3.41 0.02 16.80
N MET A 129 -4.27 0.90 17.34
CA MET A 129 -4.52 2.21 16.74
C MET A 129 -3.62 3.27 17.36
N PHE A 130 -2.95 4.04 16.52
CA PHE A 130 -2.17 5.20 16.93
C PHE A 130 -2.37 6.35 15.93
N PRO A 131 -2.59 7.59 16.41
CA PRO A 131 -2.83 7.97 17.80
C PRO A 131 -4.16 7.40 18.34
N PRO A 132 -4.31 7.22 19.67
CA PRO A 132 -5.59 6.79 20.25
C PRO A 132 -6.68 7.82 19.96
N GLN A 133 -7.95 7.39 19.99
CA GLN A 133 -9.07 8.31 19.89
C GLN A 133 -9.02 9.32 21.04
N VAL A 134 -9.08 10.60 20.69
CA VAL A 134 -9.18 11.70 21.65
C VAL A 134 -10.59 11.81 22.21
N LEU A 135 -10.70 12.27 23.45
CA LEU A 135 -11.99 12.49 24.13
C LEU A 135 -12.79 13.63 23.50
N ASP A 136 -12.09 14.62 22.96
CA ASP A 136 -12.66 15.77 22.28
C ASP A 136 -11.94 15.98 20.93
N VAL A 137 -12.72 16.05 19.85
CA VAL A 137 -12.18 16.36 18.52
C VAL A 137 -11.73 17.82 18.42
N ALA A 138 -12.30 18.70 19.25
CA ALA A 138 -11.96 20.10 19.35
C ALA A 138 -10.68 20.32 20.18
N ASP A 139 -10.18 19.33 20.91
CA ASP A 139 -8.95 19.46 21.68
C ASP A 139 -8.12 18.18 21.57
N THR A 140 -7.22 18.17 20.59
CA THR A 140 -6.27 17.10 20.35
C THR A 140 -4.87 17.55 20.76
N TYR A 141 -4.00 16.61 21.11
CA TYR A 141 -2.58 16.91 21.39
C TYR A 141 -1.89 17.70 20.27
N PHE A 142 -2.34 17.53 19.02
CA PHE A 142 -1.76 18.20 17.85
C PHE A 142 -2.46 19.50 17.45
N SER A 143 -3.70 19.72 17.88
CA SER A 143 -4.52 20.86 17.47
C SER A 143 -5.69 21.09 18.42
N ARG A 144 -5.99 22.36 18.70
CA ARG A 144 -7.23 22.76 19.40
C ARG A 144 -8.08 23.68 18.52
N GLU A 145 -9.39 23.56 18.66
CA GLU A 145 -10.37 24.45 18.07
C GLU A 145 -10.36 25.81 18.80
N ILE A 146 -10.34 26.89 18.03
CA ILE A 146 -10.40 28.24 18.56
C ILE A 146 -11.82 28.76 18.32
N PRO A 147 -12.49 29.33 19.33
CA PRO A 147 -13.81 29.93 19.15
C PRO A 147 -13.82 30.94 18.01
N VAL A 148 -14.89 30.92 17.22
CA VAL A 148 -15.08 31.91 16.15
C VAL A 148 -15.45 33.25 16.77
N THR A 149 -14.59 34.25 16.58
CA THR A 149 -14.80 35.62 17.05
C THR A 149 -14.48 36.61 15.94
N SER A 150 -14.76 37.91 16.16
CA SER A 150 -14.35 38.96 15.23
C SER A 150 -12.83 39.04 15.06
N THR A 151 -12.06 38.67 16.09
CA THR A 151 -10.59 38.60 16.06
C THR A 151 -10.03 37.28 15.56
N THR A 152 -10.84 36.21 15.57
CA THR A 152 -10.50 34.85 15.10
C THR A 152 -11.60 34.34 14.17
N PRO A 153 -11.78 34.94 12.97
CA PRO A 153 -12.84 34.55 12.07
C PRO A 153 -12.60 33.14 11.52
N GLY A 154 -13.62 32.27 11.64
CA GLY A 154 -13.62 30.95 11.03
C GLY A 154 -13.94 30.99 9.53
N ARG A 155 -13.78 29.85 8.84
CA ARG A 155 -14.25 29.69 7.45
C ARG A 155 -15.61 28.99 7.46
N ARG A 156 -16.60 29.57 6.78
CA ARG A 156 -17.91 28.94 6.55
C ARG A 156 -17.95 28.35 5.14
N TYR A 157 -18.14 27.04 5.05
CA TYR A 157 -18.36 26.34 3.78
C TYR A 157 -19.86 26.11 3.60
N ILE A 158 -20.40 26.43 2.42
CA ILE A 158 -21.81 26.22 2.08
C ILE A 158 -21.87 25.29 0.88
N GLY A 159 -22.49 24.12 1.04
CA GLY A 159 -22.75 23.19 -0.05
C GLY A 159 -24.07 23.52 -0.73
N VAL A 160 -24.06 23.63 -2.06
CA VAL A 160 -25.28 23.84 -2.86
C VAL A 160 -25.58 22.57 -3.64
N SER A 161 -26.70 21.92 -3.33
CA SER A 161 -27.19 20.76 -4.08
C SER A 161 -28.20 21.21 -5.12
N ALA A 162 -27.80 21.21 -6.39
CA ALA A 162 -28.63 21.65 -7.52
C ALA A 162 -29.03 20.46 -8.41
N GLN A 163 -29.82 19.54 -7.87
CA GLN A 163 -30.29 18.38 -8.64
C GLN A 163 -31.11 18.82 -9.87
N GLY A 164 -30.83 18.22 -11.02
CA GLY A 164 -31.52 18.53 -12.28
C GLY A 164 -31.05 19.82 -12.98
N VAL A 165 -30.07 20.55 -12.41
CA VAL A 165 -29.51 21.77 -13.01
C VAL A 165 -28.09 21.49 -13.50
N ARG A 166 -27.70 22.11 -14.62
CA ARG A 166 -26.31 22.04 -15.10
C ARG A 166 -25.38 22.76 -14.11
N LEU A 167 -24.23 22.16 -13.81
CA LEU A 167 -23.25 22.71 -12.86
C LEU A 167 -22.89 24.17 -13.14
N ALA A 168 -22.61 24.51 -14.41
CA ALA A 168 -22.29 25.88 -14.80
C ALA A 168 -23.40 26.91 -14.48
N ALA A 169 -24.68 26.52 -14.60
CA ALA A 169 -25.79 27.40 -14.26
C ALA A 169 -25.92 27.60 -12.74
N ALA A 170 -25.66 26.55 -11.96
CA ALA A 170 -25.60 26.63 -10.50
C ALA A 170 -24.44 27.53 -10.05
N GLU A 171 -23.25 27.39 -10.64
CA GLU A 171 -22.09 28.23 -10.36
C GLU A 171 -22.36 29.70 -10.67
N ILE A 172 -22.95 30.02 -11.83
CA ILE A 172 -23.29 31.40 -12.21
C ILE A 172 -24.26 32.02 -11.18
N ARG A 173 -25.31 31.31 -10.77
CA ARG A 173 -26.28 31.83 -9.79
C ARG A 173 -25.68 32.00 -8.40
N VAL A 174 -24.82 31.08 -7.98
CA VAL A 174 -24.10 31.21 -6.70
C VAL A 174 -23.16 32.42 -6.75
N ALA A 175 -22.42 32.61 -7.83
CA ALA A 175 -21.53 33.75 -7.99
C ALA A 175 -22.31 35.08 -8.00
N GLU A 176 -23.44 35.15 -8.70
CA GLU A 176 -24.30 36.34 -8.74
C GLU A 176 -24.78 36.74 -7.35
N VAL A 177 -25.27 35.79 -6.55
CA VAL A 177 -25.77 36.06 -5.18
C VAL A 177 -24.65 36.42 -4.20
N LEU A 178 -23.45 35.87 -4.39
CA LEU A 178 -22.31 36.12 -3.49
C LEU A 178 -21.52 37.38 -3.86
N LEU A 179 -21.59 37.84 -5.11
CA LEU A 179 -20.88 39.02 -5.62
C LEU A 179 -21.77 40.26 -5.75
N SER A 180 -23.08 40.15 -5.49
CA SER A 180 -24.02 41.28 -5.36
C SER A 180 -23.90 41.95 -4.00
#